data_AF-A0A1Q5JP75-F1
#
_entry.id   AF-A0A1Q5JP75-F1
#
_cell.length_a   1.000
_cell.length_b   1.000
_cell.length_c   1.000
_cell.angle_alpha   90.00
_cell.angle_beta   90.00
_cell.angle_gamma   90.00
#
_symmetry.space_group_name_H-M   'P 1'
#
loop_
_entity.id
_entity.type
_entity.pdbx_description
1 polymer ?
#
loop_
_entity_poly.entity_id
_entity_poly.type
_entity_poly.pdbx_seq_one_letter_code
_entity_poly.pdbx_strand_id
1 'polypeptide(L)'
;MGAILLAAGCSNGQSSSAANTGDPSAAAVEDSPAQACTHDVLAALSLKWREDKAPLDQDDKKLLQAFMDANMVENTPQYQIFIDHYAAGTGPIALAVAQGTDHEEAITSQLGTESGGVAADCAATAR
;
A
#
# COMPACT_ATOMS: atom_id res chain seq x y z
N MET A 1 43.92 -21.01 -42.77
CA MET A 1 42.93 -21.87 -42.09
C MET A 1 41.62 -21.11 -42.16
N GLY A 2 40.64 -21.39 -43.02
CA GLY A 2 40.21 -22.66 -43.57
C GLY A 2 38.87 -23.03 -42.93
N ALA A 3 37.83 -23.22 -43.76
CA ALA A 3 36.48 -23.76 -43.49
C ALA A 3 35.41 -22.81 -42.94
N ILE A 4 34.13 -22.81 -43.38
CA ILE A 4 33.36 -23.58 -44.39
C ILE A 4 32.13 -22.71 -44.73
N LEU A 5 31.78 -22.64 -46.02
CA LEU A 5 30.48 -22.18 -46.52
C LEU A 5 29.44 -23.29 -46.32
N LEU A 6 28.31 -22.99 -45.71
CA LEU A 6 27.07 -23.76 -45.86
C LEU A 6 25.89 -22.79 -46.05
N ALA A 7 25.49 -22.65 -47.31
CA ALA A 7 24.20 -22.11 -47.70
C ALA A 7 23.25 -23.27 -48.03
N ALA A 8 22.13 -23.35 -47.31
CA ALA A 8 20.87 -24.00 -47.70
C ALA A 8 19.85 -23.63 -46.59
N GLY A 9 18.65 -23.10 -46.84
CA GLY A 9 17.93 -22.93 -48.10
C GLY A 9 16.80 -21.92 -47.95
N CYS A 10 16.28 -21.52 -49.11
CA CYS A 10 15.14 -20.65 -49.30
C CYS A 10 13.82 -21.39 -49.03
N SER A 11 12.83 -20.75 -48.40
CA SER A 11 11.60 -20.31 -49.10
C SER A 11 10.49 -19.84 -48.15
N ASN A 12 10.09 -18.60 -48.37
CA ASN A 12 8.75 -18.00 -48.33
C ASN A 12 7.83 -18.23 -47.11
N GLY A 13 7.84 -17.24 -46.23
CA GLY A 13 6.66 -16.77 -45.51
C GLY A 13 6.43 -15.30 -45.84
N GLN A 14 5.29 -15.03 -46.47
CA GLN A 14 4.87 -13.78 -47.09
C GLN A 14 4.52 -12.69 -46.07
N SER A 15 4.72 -11.43 -46.49
CA SER A 15 4.43 -10.17 -45.81
C SER A 15 3.21 -10.14 -44.88
N SER A 16 3.34 -9.50 -43.72
CA SER A 16 2.75 -8.18 -43.45
C SER A 16 2.89 -7.76 -41.99
N SER A 17 3.49 -6.57 -41.83
CA SER A 17 3.05 -5.51 -40.93
C SER A 17 3.32 -5.58 -39.42
N ALA A 18 3.82 -4.42 -38.98
CA ALA A 18 3.67 -3.80 -37.68
C ALA A 18 4.54 -4.34 -36.55
N ALA A 19 5.56 -3.54 -36.25
CA ALA A 19 6.10 -3.41 -34.91
C ALA A 19 4.97 -3.35 -33.88
N ASN A 20 5.04 -4.22 -32.88
CA ASN A 20 4.80 -3.80 -31.51
C ASN A 20 5.62 -4.70 -30.59
N THR A 21 6.80 -4.19 -30.23
CA THR A 21 7.49 -4.55 -28.99
C THR A 21 6.52 -4.29 -27.84
N GLY A 22 5.81 -5.33 -27.41
CA GLY A 22 4.86 -5.31 -26.31
C GLY A 22 5.19 -6.39 -25.30
N ASP A 23 6.29 -6.22 -24.58
CA ASP A 23 6.44 -6.70 -23.19
C ASP A 23 7.50 -5.77 -22.57
N PRO A 24 7.33 -5.27 -21.33
CA PRO A 24 6.90 -6.07 -20.20
C PRO A 24 5.81 -5.44 -19.32
N SER A 25 5.11 -6.27 -18.54
CA SER A 25 4.75 -5.93 -17.16
C SER A 25 4.05 -4.59 -16.94
N ALA A 26 2.88 -4.41 -17.55
CA ALA A 26 1.77 -3.77 -16.85
C ALA A 26 0.76 -4.87 -16.55
N ALA A 27 1.19 -5.86 -15.75
CA ALA A 27 0.19 -6.53 -14.92
C ALA A 27 -0.48 -5.38 -14.17
N ALA A 28 -1.76 -5.12 -14.49
CA ALA A 28 -2.62 -4.42 -13.57
C ALA A 28 -2.35 -5.10 -12.24
N VAL A 29 -1.70 -4.38 -11.32
CA VAL A 29 -1.49 -4.87 -9.97
C VAL A 29 -2.90 -5.11 -9.52
N GLU A 30 -3.35 -6.37 -9.51
CA GLU A 30 -4.69 -6.69 -9.09
C GLU A 30 -4.78 -6.13 -7.68
N ASP A 31 -5.60 -5.10 -7.51
CA ASP A 31 -5.80 -4.37 -6.28
C ASP A 31 -6.47 -5.34 -5.33
N SER A 32 -5.66 -6.21 -4.71
CA SER A 32 -6.18 -7.31 -3.93
C SER A 32 -6.94 -6.72 -2.75
N PRO A 33 -8.03 -7.33 -2.28
CA PRO A 33 -8.76 -6.83 -1.11
C PRO A 33 -7.85 -6.58 0.11
N ALA A 34 -6.79 -7.38 0.26
CA ALA A 34 -5.78 -7.19 1.30
C ALA A 34 -4.92 -5.93 1.11
N GLN A 35 -4.56 -5.58 -0.14
CA GLN A 35 -3.80 -4.37 -0.46
C GLN A 35 -4.64 -3.11 -0.24
N ALA A 36 -5.90 -3.11 -0.68
CA ALA A 36 -6.85 -2.03 -0.39
C ALA A 36 -7.03 -1.86 1.12
N CYS A 37 -7.23 -2.96 1.85
CA CYS A 37 -7.29 -2.95 3.31
C CYS A 37 -6.06 -2.30 3.94
N THR A 38 -4.87 -2.69 3.50
CA THR A 38 -3.61 -2.18 4.04
C THR A 38 -3.48 -0.68 3.83
N HIS A 39 -3.79 -0.21 2.62
CA HIS A 39 -3.73 1.21 2.28
C HIS A 39 -4.71 2.02 3.14
N ASP A 40 -5.96 1.59 3.23
CA ASP A 40 -7.01 2.32 3.96
C ASP A 40 -6.72 2.38 5.47
N VAL A 41 -6.26 1.27 6.06
CA VAL A 41 -5.91 1.23 7.48
C VAL A 41 -4.70 2.12 7.76
N LEU A 42 -3.63 2.07 6.96
CA LEU A 42 -2.46 2.93 7.19
C LEU A 42 -2.80 4.41 7.01
N ALA A 43 -3.64 4.76 6.04
CA ALA A 43 -4.12 6.13 5.87
C ALA A 43 -4.94 6.59 7.09
N ALA A 44 -5.87 5.76 7.58
CA ALA A 44 -6.67 6.07 8.77
C ALA A 44 -5.81 6.21 10.03
N LEU A 45 -4.80 5.34 10.23
CA LEU A 45 -3.84 5.44 11.34
C LEU A 45 -3.09 6.77 11.32
N SER A 46 -2.54 7.13 10.16
CA SER A 46 -1.84 8.40 9.96
C SER A 46 -2.71 9.59 10.35
N LEU A 47 -3.93 9.65 9.79
CA LEU A 47 -4.87 10.74 10.05
C LEU A 47 -5.33 10.78 11.51
N LYS A 48 -5.58 9.63 12.13
CA LYS A 48 -6.01 9.58 13.52
C LYS A 48 -4.93 10.09 14.47
N TRP A 49 -3.67 9.67 14.31
CA TRP A 49 -2.57 10.16 15.15
C TRP A 49 -2.27 11.65 14.94
N ARG A 50 -2.52 12.19 13.73
CA ARG A 50 -2.47 13.63 13.47
C ARG A 50 -3.58 14.37 14.20
N GLU A 51 -4.82 13.85 14.10
CA GLU A 51 -5.99 14.42 14.76
C GLU A 51 -5.81 14.53 16.28
N ASP A 52 -5.21 13.52 16.90
CA ASP A 52 -4.95 13.50 18.35
C ASP A 52 -4.00 14.61 18.81
N LYS A 53 -3.18 15.14 17.89
CA LYS A 53 -2.24 16.23 18.17
C LYS A 53 -2.81 17.60 17.85
N ALA A 54 -3.47 17.72 16.71
CA ALA A 54 -4.04 18.96 16.23
C ALA A 54 -5.26 18.68 15.34
N PRO A 55 -6.23 19.61 15.28
CA PRO A 55 -7.34 19.46 14.36
C PRO A 55 -6.86 19.28 12.91
N LEU A 56 -7.40 18.26 12.24
CA LEU A 56 -7.19 18.05 10.81
C LEU A 56 -7.83 19.17 9.99
N ASP A 57 -7.31 19.40 8.79
CA ASP A 57 -8.04 20.18 7.80
C ASP A 57 -9.31 19.45 7.33
N GLN A 58 -10.13 20.16 6.56
CA GLN A 58 -11.45 19.67 6.19
C GLN A 58 -11.37 18.41 5.29
N ASP A 59 -10.35 18.29 4.45
CA ASP A 59 -10.27 17.19 3.49
C ASP A 59 -9.72 15.93 4.17
N ASP A 60 -8.67 16.07 4.98
CA ASP A 60 -8.15 15.00 5.83
C ASP A 60 -9.21 14.48 6.81
N LYS A 61 -9.98 15.39 7.41
CA LYS A 61 -11.09 15.01 8.29
C LYS A 61 -12.16 14.20 7.55
N LYS A 62 -12.49 14.55 6.31
CA LYS A 62 -13.46 13.79 5.51
C LYS A 62 -12.94 12.38 5.19
N LEU A 63 -11.65 12.24 4.89
CA LEU A 63 -11.04 10.94 4.61
C LEU A 63 -11.09 10.04 5.85
N LEU A 64 -10.70 10.56 7.01
CA LEU A 64 -10.80 9.81 8.27
C LEU A 64 -12.26 9.45 8.58
N GLN A 65 -13.19 10.39 8.43
CA GLN A 65 -14.61 10.14 8.67
C GLN A 65 -15.19 9.09 7.72
N ALA A 66 -14.82 9.10 6.43
CA ALA A 66 -15.27 8.11 5.48
C ALA A 66 -14.83 6.69 5.86
N PHE A 67 -13.58 6.54 6.34
CA PHE A 67 -13.10 5.27 6.89
C PHE A 67 -13.93 4.84 8.11
N MET A 68 -14.16 5.75 9.06
CA MET A 68 -14.93 5.45 10.28
C MET A 68 -16.38 5.07 9.98
N ASP A 69 -17.06 5.81 9.10
CA ASP A 69 -18.45 5.54 8.73
C ASP A 69 -18.62 4.18 8.04
N ALA A 70 -17.65 3.79 7.21
CA ALA A 70 -17.68 2.51 6.51
C ALA A 70 -17.40 1.31 7.43
N ASN A 71 -16.68 1.50 8.54
CA ASN A 71 -16.07 0.40 9.28
C ASN A 71 -16.49 0.30 10.75
N MET A 72 -16.72 1.42 11.44
CA MET A 72 -16.91 1.46 12.89
C MET A 72 -18.25 0.88 13.34
N VAL A 73 -19.35 1.26 12.67
CA VAL A 73 -20.71 0.89 13.12
C VAL A 73 -20.94 -0.61 13.10
N GLU A 74 -20.50 -1.26 12.02
CA GLU A 74 -20.58 -2.71 11.84
C GLU A 74 -19.40 -3.46 12.46
N ASN A 75 -18.47 -2.74 13.09
CA ASN A 75 -17.28 -3.29 13.71
C ASN A 75 -16.51 -4.23 12.77
N THR A 76 -16.20 -3.77 11.56
CA THR A 76 -15.61 -4.60 10.50
C THR A 76 -14.23 -5.12 10.91
N PRO A 77 -13.72 -6.19 10.26
CA PRO A 77 -12.36 -6.64 10.47
C PRO A 77 -11.32 -5.52 10.24
N GLN A 78 -11.52 -4.67 9.23
CA GLN A 78 -10.69 -3.48 9.00
C GLN A 78 -10.69 -2.50 10.18
N TYR A 79 -11.84 -2.30 10.82
CA TYR A 79 -11.91 -1.45 12.01
C TYR A 79 -11.13 -2.04 13.20
N GLN A 80 -11.22 -3.36 13.40
CA GLN A 80 -10.47 -4.04 14.46
C GLN A 80 -8.97 -3.93 14.24
N ILE A 81 -8.49 -4.17 13.02
CA ILE A 81 -7.08 -3.98 12.64
C ILE A 81 -6.66 -2.53 12.93
N PHE A 82 -7.47 -1.54 12.53
CA PHE A 82 -7.19 -0.14 12.82
C PHE A 82 -7.06 0.13 14.32
N ILE A 83 -7.97 -0.36 15.16
CA ILE A 83 -7.92 -0.15 16.62
C ILE A 83 -6.67 -0.77 17.23
N ASP A 84 -6.33 -2.00 16.85
CA ASP A 84 -5.19 -2.73 17.41
C ASP A 84 -3.86 -2.02 17.08
N HIS A 85 -3.68 -1.63 15.81
CA HIS A 85 -2.47 -0.91 15.38
C HIS A 85 -2.43 0.53 15.88
N TYR A 86 -3.58 1.20 16.01
CA TYR A 86 -3.66 2.53 16.60
C TYR A 86 -3.18 2.50 18.04
N ALA A 87 -3.66 1.54 18.84
CA ALA A 87 -3.23 1.36 20.22
C ALA A 87 -1.73 1.02 20.32
N ALA A 88 -1.24 0.13 19.46
CA ALA A 88 0.16 -0.28 19.43
C ALA A 88 1.11 0.89 19.11
N GLY A 89 0.74 1.76 18.15
CA GLY A 89 1.60 2.86 17.71
C GLY A 89 1.52 4.14 18.57
N THR A 90 0.43 4.36 19.30
CA THR A 90 0.22 5.61 20.08
C THR A 90 1.31 5.83 21.14
N GLY A 91 1.67 4.79 21.89
CA GLY A 91 2.72 4.87 22.92
C GLY A 91 4.10 5.21 22.35
N PRO A 92 4.60 4.45 21.36
CA PRO A 92 5.84 4.74 20.65
C PRO A 92 5.92 6.16 20.07
N ILE A 93 4.85 6.65 19.43
CA ILE A 93 4.79 8.02 18.90
C ILE A 93 4.95 9.05 20.03
N ALA A 94 4.18 8.89 21.10
CA ALA A 94 4.26 9.79 22.25
C ALA A 94 5.67 9.81 22.87
N LEU A 95 6.33 8.66 22.94
CA LEU A 95 7.71 8.55 23.44
C LEU A 95 8.70 9.28 22.53
N ALA A 96 8.62 9.09 21.21
CA ALA A 96 9.50 9.76 20.25
C ALA A 96 9.34 11.27 20.32
N VAL A 97 8.10 11.77 20.39
CA VAL A 97 7.81 13.20 20.54
C VAL A 97 8.37 13.74 21.87
N ALA A 98 8.23 12.99 22.96
CA ALA A 98 8.82 13.37 24.25
C ALA A 98 10.36 13.40 24.23
N GLN A 99 10.99 12.64 23.33
CA GLN A 99 12.45 12.65 23.11
C GLN A 99 12.92 13.75 22.15
N GLY A 100 12.00 14.56 21.62
CA GLY A 100 12.29 15.71 20.77
C GLY A 100 12.13 15.46 19.27
N THR A 101 11.61 14.30 18.86
CA THR A 101 11.24 14.05 17.46
C THR A 101 10.02 14.89 17.09
N ASP A 102 9.99 15.41 15.86
CA ASP A 102 8.81 16.08 15.33
C ASP A 102 7.61 15.11 15.26
N HIS A 103 6.39 15.64 15.42
CA HIS A 103 5.19 14.80 15.47
C HIS A 103 4.93 14.06 14.15
N GLU A 104 5.13 14.72 13.00
CA GLU A 104 4.96 14.08 11.69
C GLU A 104 6.06 13.07 11.39
N GLU A 105 7.28 13.37 11.83
CA GLU A 105 8.39 12.42 11.72
C GLU A 105 8.15 11.16 12.57
N ALA A 106 7.67 11.32 13.81
CA ALA A 106 7.33 10.21 14.70
C ALA A 106 6.20 9.35 14.12
N ILE A 107 5.13 9.98 13.58
CA ILE A 107 4.04 9.27 12.89
C ILE A 107 4.57 8.51 11.68
N THR A 108 5.35 9.16 10.82
CA THR A 108 5.88 8.54 9.59
C THR A 108 6.77 7.34 9.91
N SER A 109 7.62 7.47 10.93
CA SER A 109 8.46 6.36 11.42
C SER A 109 7.62 5.21 11.97
N GLN A 110 6.57 5.52 12.75
CA GLN A 110 5.69 4.50 13.30
C GLN A 110 4.87 3.79 12.21
N LEU A 111 4.36 4.51 11.21
CA LEU A 111 3.68 3.91 10.06
C LEU A 111 4.59 2.90 9.32
N GLY A 112 5.87 3.23 9.16
CA GLY A 112 6.86 2.29 8.62
C GLY A 112 6.98 1.02 9.46
N THR A 113 6.98 1.15 10.78
CA THR A 113 7.04 0.03 11.73
C THR A 113 5.77 -0.84 11.69
N GLU A 114 4.60 -0.22 11.65
CA GLU A 114 3.30 -0.93 11.66
C GLU A 114 2.96 -1.57 10.30
N SER A 115 3.50 -1.03 9.20
CA SER A 115 3.12 -1.43 7.83
C SER A 115 3.12 -2.94 7.58
N GLY A 116 4.12 -3.65 8.09
CA GLY A 116 4.22 -5.11 7.94
C GLY A 116 3.16 -5.88 8.73
N GLY A 117 2.82 -5.40 9.92
CA GLY A 117 1.77 -6.01 10.77
C GLY A 117 0.39 -5.78 10.17
N VAL A 118 0.09 -4.54 9.77
CA VAL A 118 -1.18 -4.19 9.11
C VAL A 118 -1.37 -5.03 7.84
N ALA A 119 -0.33 -5.18 7.01
CA ALA A 119 -0.40 -5.99 5.80
C ALA A 119 -0.68 -7.47 6.10
N ALA A 120 -0.08 -8.03 7.15
CA ALA A 120 -0.30 -9.41 7.55
C ALA A 120 -1.73 -9.65 8.02
N ASP A 121 -2.28 -8.74 8.84
CA ASP A 121 -3.63 -8.87 9.38
C ASP A 121 -4.70 -8.63 8.31
N CYS A 122 -4.49 -7.65 7.43
CA CYS A 122 -5.34 -7.44 6.26
C CYS A 122 -5.38 -8.70 5.36
N ALA A 123 -4.23 -9.33 5.10
CA ALA A 123 -4.17 -10.56 4.32
C ALA A 123 -4.85 -11.75 5.02
N ALA A 124 -4.89 -11.78 6.36
CA ALA A 124 -5.57 -12.81 7.13
C ALA A 124 -7.10 -12.68 7.05
N THR A 125 -7.62 -11.45 6.96
CA THR A 125 -9.08 -11.20 6.82
C THR A 125 -9.65 -11.50 5.44
N ALA A 126 -8.80 -11.63 4.42
CA ALA A 126 -9.21 -11.96 3.05
C ALA A 126 -9.34 -13.47 2.78
N ARG A 127 -9.16 -14.32 3.80
CA ARG A 127 -9.22 -15.79 3.73
C ARG A 127 -10.51 -16.34 4.29
#